data_AF-A0A1F9E8Z0-F1
#
_entry.id   AF-A0A1F9E8Z0-F1
#
_cell.length_a   1.000
_cell.length_b   1.000
_cell.length_c   1.000
_cell.angle_alpha   90.00
_cell.angle_beta   90.00
_cell.angle_gamma   90.00
#
_symmetry.space_group_name_H-M   'P 1'
#
loop_
_entity.id
_entity.type
_entity.pdbx_description
1 polymer ?
#
loop_
_entity_poly.entity_id
_entity_poly.type
_entity_poly.pdbx_seq_one_letter_code
_entity_poly.pdbx_strand_id
1 'polypeptide(L)' 'MLNCDFCGRETDSVIRVALDKDYDRLSVRHEKRYACPECSEKKEKERQDTLKAAAATQDECRQ' A
#
# COMPACT_ATOMS: atom_id res chain seq x y z
N MET A 1 16.02 -17.15 -2.15
CA MET A 1 14.71 -16.83 -1.54
C MET A 1 14.68 -15.36 -1.15
N LEU A 2 13.53 -14.72 -1.31
CA LEU A 2 13.30 -13.32 -0.95
C LEU A 2 12.44 -13.28 0.32
N ASN A 3 12.71 -12.34 1.22
CA ASN A 3 12.00 -12.26 2.49
C ASN A 3 10.97 -11.14 2.44
N CYS A 4 9.77 -11.42 2.93
CA CYS A 4 8.74 -10.42 3.10
C CYS A 4 9.03 -9.57 4.36
N ASP A 5 9.16 -8.25 4.21
CA ASP A 5 9.39 -7.33 5.33
C ASP A 5 8.17 -7.20 6.27
N PHE A 6 7.02 -7.71 5.86
CA PHE A 6 5.77 -7.60 6.63
C PHE A 6 5.43 -8.85 7.44
N CYS A 7 5.58 -10.04 6.86
CA CYS A 7 5.29 -11.30 7.55
C CYS A 7 6.53 -12.15 7.84
N GLY A 8 7.72 -11.73 7.38
CA GLY A 8 8.98 -12.44 7.60
C GLY A 8 9.12 -13.77 6.84
N ARG A 9 8.12 -14.18 6.06
CA ARG A 9 8.15 -15.43 5.29
C ARG A 9 9.09 -15.32 4.10
N GLU A 10 9.78 -16.42 3.81
CA GLU A 10 10.53 -16.62 2.59
C GLU A 10 9.58 -16.97 1.43
N THR A 11 9.82 -16.35 0.29
CA THR A 11 9.00 -16.48 -0.90
C THR A 11 9.86 -16.36 -2.15
N ASP A 12 9.39 -16.95 -3.24
CA ASP A 12 10.04 -16.87 -4.54
C ASP A 12 9.88 -15.50 -5.20
N SER A 13 8.92 -14.69 -4.74
CA SER A 13 8.65 -13.38 -5.30
C SER A 13 8.25 -12.37 -4.23
N VAL A 14 8.78 -11.15 -4.35
CA VAL A 14 8.35 -10.01 -3.53
C VAL A 14 8.01 -8.83 -4.41
N ILE A 15 7.01 -8.07 -3.99
CA ILE A 15 6.48 -6.90 -4.66
C ILE A 15 6.89 -5.68 -3.84
N ARG A 16 7.39 -4.65 -4.50
CA ARG A 16 7.71 -3.39 -3.84
C ARG A 16 6.41 -2.67 -3.48
N VAL A 17 6.20 -2.44 -2.19
CA VAL A 17 5.01 -1.72 -1.71
C VAL A 17 5.41 -0.29 -1.35
N ALA A 18 4.84 0.68 -2.05
CA ALA A 18 4.87 2.07 -1.62
C ALA A 18 3.83 2.25 -0.50
N LEU A 19 4.27 2.55 0.71
CA LEU A 19 3.37 2.84 1.83
C LEU A 19 2.79 4.26 1.69
N ASP A 20 1.68 4.32 0.97
CA ASP A 20 0.53 5.23 1.14
C ASP A 20 0.63 6.78 1.04
N LYS A 21 -0.58 7.36 1.00
CA LYS A 21 -1.06 8.69 0.53
C LYS A 21 -0.18 9.94 0.71
N ASP A 22 0.67 10.00 1.72
CA ASP A 22 1.55 11.15 2.00
C ASP A 22 3.00 10.88 1.57
N TYR A 23 3.19 10.05 0.55
CA TYR A 23 4.48 9.76 -0.06
C TYR A 23 5.09 11.02 -0.68
N ASP A 24 5.70 11.85 0.17
CA ASP A 24 6.47 13.01 -0.23
C ASP A 24 7.80 12.53 -0.84
N ARG A 25 7.70 12.21 -2.13
CA ARG A 25 8.81 11.79 -2.99
C ARG A 25 9.94 12.81 -3.10
N LEU A 26 9.75 14.05 -2.65
CA LEU A 26 10.71 15.14 -2.78
C LEU A 26 11.45 15.42 -1.47
N SER A 27 10.75 15.37 -0.34
CA SER A 27 11.32 15.80 0.95
C SER A 27 11.71 14.65 1.88
N VAL A 28 11.08 13.48 1.75
CA VAL A 28 11.27 12.37 2.69
C VAL A 28 11.87 11.15 2.00
N ARG A 29 13.00 10.69 2.54
CA ARG A 29 13.66 9.48 2.05
C ARG A 29 12.94 8.26 2.62
N HIS A 30 11.95 7.75 1.88
CA HIS A 30 11.21 6.56 2.29
C HIS A 30 12.03 5.27 2.08
N GLU A 31 12.03 4.40 3.09
CA GLU A 31 12.63 3.07 2.99
C GLU A 31 11.84 2.18 2.03
N LYS A 32 12.55 1.49 1.14
CA LYS A 32 11.95 0.52 0.21
C LYS A 32 11.57 -0.73 1.00
N ARG A 33 10.28 -1.04 1.08
CA ARG A 33 9.77 -2.27 1.69
C ARG A 33 9.21 -3.22 0.63
N TYR A 34 9.41 -4.50 0.87
CA TYR A 34 9.02 -5.59 -0.01
C TYR A 34 8.02 -6.50 0.69
N ALA A 35 6.91 -6.78 0.02
CA ALA A 35 5.87 -7.68 0.51
C ALA A 35 5.78 -8.93 -0.36
N CYS A 36 5.46 -10.06 0.25
CA CYS A 36 4.98 -11.23 -0.49
C CYS A 36 3.64 -10.90 -1.19
N PRO A 37 3.22 -11.71 -2.19
CA PRO A 37 1.97 -11.49 -2.93
C PRO A 37 0.76 -11.32 -2.01
N GLU A 38 0.61 -12.19 -1.01
CA GLU A 38 -0.50 -12.13 -0.04
C GLU A 38 -0.54 -10.81 0.75
N CYS A 39 0.63 -10.36 1.25
CA CYS A 39 0.71 -9.12 2.02
C CYS A 39 0.51 -7.88 1.13
N SER A 40 0.95 -7.95 -0.13
CA SER A 40 0.73 -6.91 -1.12
C SER A 40 -0.76 -6.75 -1.45
N GLU A 41 -1.46 -7.86 -1.73
CA GLU A 41 -2.89 -7.84 -2.04
C GLU A 41 -3.74 -7.30 -0.88
N LYS A 42 -3.41 -7.69 0.37
CA LYS A 42 -4.13 -7.19 1.54
C LYS A 42 -4.02 -5.67 1.66
N LYS A 43 -2.81 -5.11 1.52
CA LYS A 43 -2.58 -3.66 1.57
C LYS A 43 -3.22 -2.93 0.39
N GLU A 44 -3.17 -3.50 -0.80
CA GLU A 44 -3.81 -2.91 -1.97
C GLU A 44 -5.34 -2.86 -1.81
N LYS A 45 -5.93 -3.90 -1.23
CA LYS A 45 -7.36 -3.90 -0.89
C LYS A 45 -7.72 -2.82 0.13
N GLU A 46 -6.93 -2.68 1.21
CA GLU A 46 -7.10 -1.59 2.19
C GLU A 46 -7.00 -0.20 1.53
N ARG A 47 -6.06 -0.01 0.59
CA ARG A 47 -5.92 1.23 -0.20
C ARG A 47 -7.17 1.51 -1.04
N GLN A 48 -7.68 0.50 -1.74
CA GLN A 48 -8.89 0.63 -2.56
C GLN A 48 -10.13 0.93 -1.72
N ASP A 49 -10.27 0.29 -0.57
CA ASP A 49 -11.40 0.54 0.35
C ASP A 49 -11.33 1.97 0.89
N THR A 50 -10.14 2.47 1.22
CA THR A 50 -9.94 3.86 1.65
C THR A 50 -10.21 4.86 0.51
N LEU A 51 -9.87 4.53 -0.74
CA LEU A 51 -10.19 5.35 -1.91
C LEU A 51 -11.69 5.38 -2.19
N LYS A 52 -12.38 4.24 -2.06
CA LYS A 52 -13.84 4.16 -2.19
C LYS A 52 -14.55 4.96 -1.10
N ALA A 53 -14.08 4.86 0.15
CA ALA A 53 -14.61 5.66 1.25
C ALA A 53 -14.40 7.17 1.03
N ALA A 54 -13.23 7.57 0.51
CA ALA A 54 -12.95 8.96 0.18
C ALA A 54 -13.75 9.47 -1.04
N ALA A 55 -14.02 8.61 -2.02
CA ALA A 55 -14.88 8.96 -3.16
C ALA A 55 -16.35 9.09 -2.74
N ALA A 56 -16.85 8.24 -1.85
CA ALA A 56 -18.23 8.27 -1.37
C ALA A 56 -18.56 9.56 -0.60
N THR A 57 -17.57 10.20 0.04
CA THR A 57 -17.74 11.47 0.76
C THR A 57 -17.73 12.70 -0.16
N GLN A 58 -17.35 12.58 -1.43
CA GLN A 58 -17.34 13.70 -2.39
C GLN A 58 -18.70 13.98 -3.04
N ASP A 59 -19.65 13.05 -3.00
CA ASP A 59 -20.99 13.24 -3.56
C ASP A 59 -21.90 14.12 -2.67
N GLU A 60 -21.62 14.24 -1.38
CA GLU A 60 -22.44 15.04 -0.45
C GLU A 60 -22.14 16.56 -0.50
N CYS A 61 -21.03 16.99 -1.12
CA CYS A 61 -20.66 18.41 -1.21
C CYS A 61 -21.13 19.10 -2.52
N ARG A 62 -22.00 18.45 -3.30
CA ARG A 62 -22.52 18.96 -4.58
C ARG A 62 -24.04 19.22 -4.59
N GLN A 63 -24.66 19.38 -3.42
CA GLN A 63 -26.04 19.86 -3.30
C GLN A 63 -26.08 21.30 -2.81
#